data_AF-A0A6G2W337-F1
#
_entry.id   AF-A0A6G2W337-F1
#
_cell.length_a   1.000
_cell.length_b   1.000
_cell.length_c   1.000
_cell.angle_alpha   90.00
_cell.angle_beta   90.00
_cell.angle_gamma   90.00
#
_symmetry.space_group_name_H-M   'P 1'
#
loop_
_entity.id
_entity.type
_entity.pdbx_description
1 polymer ?
#
loop_
_entity_poly.entity_id
_entity_poly.type
_entity_poly.pdbx_seq_one_letter_code
_entity_poly.pdbx_strand_id
1 'polypeptide(L)'
;GAGAGRLGRWAGRAAWWPPSVALAGVLAVGVSVLHQFPLLQQDRDPGRRPDDLAAISRAAARAVRPGEPVLFVPAPLRNVALTYPGALRGARDVALVARAAESGTLYGREAGVAELRRRLARLDRVWVVGDRRVLAGRWAPRAPVERAKVAVLWQEFAGREEAVRGGVTVRLYVRPVSARPRPPSAPPRPERW
;
A
#
# COMPACT_ATOMS: atom_id res chain seq x y z
N GLY A 1 -57.69 -28.56 16.97
CA GLY A 1 -57.75 -27.53 15.93
C GLY A 1 -57.35 -26.19 16.52
N ALA A 2 -56.38 -25.49 15.93
CA ALA A 2 -56.13 -24.04 16.03
C ALA A 2 -54.70 -23.74 15.54
N GLY A 3 -54.51 -23.60 14.22
CA GLY A 3 -53.18 -23.36 13.66
C GLY A 3 -53.25 -22.89 12.21
N ALA A 4 -53.97 -21.79 11.91
CA ALA A 4 -54.01 -21.25 10.55
C ALA A 4 -54.31 -19.74 10.46
N GLY A 5 -54.03 -18.96 11.52
CA GLY A 5 -54.54 -17.58 11.63
C GLY A 5 -53.53 -16.44 11.46
N ARG A 6 -52.28 -16.69 11.05
CA ARG A 6 -51.23 -15.64 11.05
C ARG A 6 -50.37 -15.58 9.77
N LEU A 7 -50.98 -15.72 8.60
CA LEU A 7 -50.32 -15.36 7.33
C LEU A 7 -51.13 -14.38 6.45
N GLY A 8 -52.36 -14.00 6.84
CA GLY A 8 -53.25 -13.20 5.99
C GLY A 8 -53.21 -11.67 6.18
N ARG A 9 -52.37 -11.10 7.05
CA ARG A 9 -52.44 -9.67 7.43
C ARG A 9 -51.31 -8.78 6.89
N TRP A 10 -50.70 -9.17 5.78
CA TRP A 10 -49.81 -8.27 5.02
C TRP A 10 -50.30 -7.94 3.61
N ALA A 11 -51.23 -8.73 3.06
CA ALA A 11 -51.76 -8.52 1.71
C ALA A 11 -52.85 -7.43 1.61
N GLY A 12 -53.50 -7.07 2.72
CA GLY A 12 -54.68 -6.18 2.72
C GLY A 12 -54.40 -4.67 2.68
N ARG A 13 -53.14 -4.21 2.73
CA ARG A 13 -52.81 -2.76 2.70
C ARG A 13 -52.27 -2.27 1.36
N ALA A 14 -51.98 -3.15 0.42
CA ALA A 14 -51.48 -2.79 -0.90
C ALA A 14 -52.59 -2.44 -1.91
N ALA A 15 -53.85 -2.78 -1.61
CA ALA A 15 -54.96 -2.73 -2.57
C ALA A 15 -55.66 -1.36 -2.69
N TRP A 16 -55.22 -0.31 -1.98
CA TRP A 16 -55.94 0.97 -1.88
C TRP A 16 -55.15 2.19 -2.34
N TRP A 17 -53.97 2.00 -2.93
CA TRP A 17 -53.20 3.12 -3.45
C TRP A 17 -53.63 3.35 -4.90
N PRO A 18 -54.08 4.56 -5.26
CA PRO A 18 -54.48 4.82 -6.63
C PRO A 18 -53.28 4.56 -7.56
N PRO A 19 -53.51 4.12 -8.81
CA PRO A 19 -52.45 3.74 -9.74
C PRO A 19 -51.45 4.88 -9.98
N SER A 20 -51.88 6.13 -9.79
CA SER A 20 -51.03 7.32 -9.79
C SER A 20 -49.96 7.32 -8.69
N VAL A 21 -50.27 6.81 -7.49
CA VAL A 21 -49.31 6.73 -6.38
C VAL A 21 -48.32 5.59 -6.61
N ALA A 22 -48.78 4.45 -7.15
CA ALA A 22 -47.89 3.38 -7.56
C ALA A 22 -46.92 3.84 -8.68
N LEU A 23 -47.44 4.54 -9.68
CA LEU A 23 -46.65 5.13 -10.77
C LEU A 23 -45.65 6.16 -10.24
N ALA A 24 -46.08 7.06 -9.35
CA ALA A 24 -45.20 8.04 -8.72
C ALA A 24 -44.09 7.37 -7.89
N GLY A 25 -44.40 6.28 -7.17
CA GLY A 25 -43.42 5.49 -6.44
C GLY A 25 -42.38 4.83 -7.35
N VAL A 26 -42.82 4.22 -8.45
CA VAL A 26 -41.91 3.63 -9.45
C VAL A 26 -41.03 4.70 -10.10
N LEU A 27 -41.61 5.85 -10.45
CA LEU A 27 -40.86 6.98 -11.01
C LEU A 27 -39.83 7.53 -10.00
N ALA A 28 -40.20 7.67 -8.73
CA ALA A 28 -39.30 8.14 -7.68
C ALA A 28 -38.11 7.19 -7.47
N VAL A 29 -38.35 5.87 -7.44
CA VAL A 29 -37.28 4.87 -7.36
C VAL A 29 -36.41 4.90 -8.62
N GLY A 30 -37.02 4.98 -9.82
CA GLY A 30 -36.30 5.07 -11.09
C GLY A 30 -35.39 6.29 -11.17
N VAL A 31 -35.90 7.47 -10.78
CA VAL A 31 -35.10 8.72 -10.72
C VAL A 31 -33.99 8.61 -9.69
N SER A 32 -34.25 8.03 -8.51
CA SER A 32 -33.24 7.81 -7.48
C SER A 32 -32.10 6.92 -8.00
N VAL A 33 -32.42 5.80 -8.67
CA VAL A 33 -31.43 4.91 -9.27
C VAL A 33 -30.65 5.63 -10.37
N LEU A 34 -31.33 6.34 -11.28
CA LEU A 34 -30.66 7.08 -12.36
C LEU A 34 -29.73 8.18 -11.83
N HIS A 35 -30.10 8.83 -10.73
CA HIS A 35 -29.26 9.84 -10.08
C HIS A 35 -28.10 9.22 -9.30
N GLN A 36 -28.32 8.09 -8.60
CA GLN A 36 -27.28 7.41 -7.82
C GLN A 36 -26.32 6.60 -8.69
N PHE A 37 -26.76 6.11 -9.84
CA PHE A 37 -25.96 5.29 -10.74
C PHE A 37 -24.63 5.94 -11.16
N PRO A 38 -24.56 7.20 -11.63
CA PRO A 38 -23.28 7.84 -11.96
C PRO A 38 -22.40 8.05 -10.72
N LEU A 39 -22.96 8.29 -9.55
CA LEU A 39 -22.20 8.40 -8.29
C LEU A 39 -21.58 7.05 -7.89
N LEU A 40 -22.35 5.97 -8.01
CA LEU A 40 -21.88 4.60 -7.76
C LEU A 40 -20.85 4.13 -8.81
N GLN A 41 -20.98 4.59 -10.06
CA GLN A 41 -19.98 4.36 -11.10
C GLN A 41 -18.68 5.11 -10.80
N GLN A 42 -18.78 6.36 -10.32
CA GLN A 42 -17.63 7.14 -9.90
C GLN A 42 -16.89 6.52 -8.70
N ASP A 43 -17.61 5.87 -7.77
CA ASP A 43 -17.00 5.14 -6.66
C ASP A 43 -16.38 3.80 -7.08
N ARG A 44 -16.90 3.19 -8.16
CA ARG A 44 -16.37 1.96 -8.74
C ARG A 44 -15.26 2.18 -9.76
N ASP A 45 -15.03 3.42 -10.18
CA ASP A 45 -13.94 3.77 -11.09
C ASP A 45 -12.58 3.44 -10.42
N PRO A 46 -11.85 2.42 -10.90
CA PRO A 46 -10.55 2.07 -10.36
C PRO A 46 -9.53 3.21 -10.47
N GLY A 47 -9.73 4.12 -11.44
CA GLY A 47 -8.88 5.29 -11.67
C GLY A 47 -9.05 6.42 -10.65
N ARG A 48 -10.16 6.43 -9.89
CA ARG A 48 -10.40 7.38 -8.78
C ARG A 48 -10.00 6.87 -7.41
N ARG A 49 -9.69 5.58 -7.28
CA ARG A 49 -9.22 5.03 -6.01
C ARG A 49 -7.83 5.64 -5.74
N PRO A 50 -7.62 6.32 -4.59
CA PRO A 50 -6.31 6.92 -4.28
C PRO A 50 -5.15 5.90 -4.33
N ASP A 51 -5.46 4.61 -4.20
CA ASP A 51 -4.52 3.49 -4.23
C ASP A 51 -4.91 2.45 -5.31
N ASP A 52 -4.46 2.63 -6.57
CA ASP A 52 -4.54 1.57 -7.59
C ASP A 52 -3.50 0.46 -7.27
N LEU A 53 -3.92 -0.47 -6.40
CA LEU A 53 -3.11 -1.61 -5.97
C LEU A 53 -2.67 -2.50 -7.15
N ALA A 54 -3.45 -2.56 -8.24
CA ALA A 54 -3.11 -3.35 -9.42
C ALA A 54 -2.00 -2.69 -10.24
N ALA A 55 -1.98 -1.36 -10.35
CA ALA A 55 -0.88 -0.64 -10.96
C ALA A 55 0.40 -0.74 -10.11
N ILE A 56 0.28 -0.61 -8.78
CA ILE A 56 1.42 -0.74 -7.87
C ILE A 56 1.99 -2.17 -7.94
N SER A 57 1.14 -3.20 -7.95
CA SER A 57 1.58 -4.60 -8.06
C SER A 57 2.29 -4.87 -9.40
N ARG A 58 1.78 -4.36 -10.53
CA ARG A 58 2.46 -4.45 -11.83
C ARG A 58 3.78 -3.68 -11.89
N ALA A 59 3.91 -2.57 -11.16
CA ALA A 59 5.17 -1.86 -11.04
C ALA A 59 6.19 -2.68 -10.21
N ALA A 60 5.75 -3.21 -9.07
CA ALA A 60 6.55 -4.05 -8.21
C ALA A 60 7.02 -5.33 -8.92
N ALA A 61 6.13 -6.03 -9.62
CA ALA A 61 6.46 -7.27 -10.33
C ALA A 61 7.51 -7.10 -11.44
N ARG A 62 7.61 -5.90 -12.02
CA ARG A 62 8.63 -5.59 -13.05
C ARG A 62 9.97 -5.18 -12.45
N ALA A 63 9.96 -4.62 -11.25
CA ALA A 63 11.11 -4.03 -10.60
C ALA A 63 11.80 -5.00 -9.63
N VAL A 64 11.00 -5.66 -8.78
CA VAL A 64 11.47 -6.47 -7.66
C VAL A 64 11.68 -7.92 -8.11
N ARG A 65 12.91 -8.41 -7.99
CA ARG A 65 13.21 -9.82 -8.26
C ARG A 65 12.97 -10.70 -7.03
N PRO A 66 12.72 -12.01 -7.20
CA PRO A 66 12.68 -12.94 -6.07
C PRO A 66 13.95 -12.86 -5.22
N GLY A 67 13.80 -12.88 -3.90
CA GLY A 67 14.87 -12.75 -2.92
C GLY A 67 15.27 -11.30 -2.58
N GLU A 68 14.84 -10.32 -3.37
CA GLU A 68 15.20 -8.93 -3.09
C GLU A 68 14.48 -8.39 -1.84
N PRO A 69 15.19 -7.58 -1.03
CA PRO A 69 14.62 -6.98 0.17
C PRO A 69 13.58 -5.90 -0.21
N VAL A 70 12.39 -6.01 0.37
CA VAL A 70 11.30 -5.04 0.23
C VAL A 70 10.93 -4.47 1.59
N LEU A 71 10.64 -3.17 1.62
CA LEU A 71 10.16 -2.44 2.78
C LEU A 71 8.88 -1.68 2.44
N PHE A 72 7.81 -1.90 3.21
CA PHE A 72 6.54 -1.18 3.06
C PHE A 72 6.49 0.03 4.01
N VAL A 73 6.17 1.21 3.45
CA VAL A 73 6.17 2.48 4.19
C VAL A 73 4.91 3.30 3.86
N PRO A 74 3.84 3.25 4.66
CA PRO A 74 3.72 2.56 5.94
C PRO A 74 3.32 1.08 5.80
N ALA A 75 3.32 0.33 6.91
CA ALA A 75 2.94 -1.10 6.95
C ALA A 75 1.60 -1.43 6.25
N PRO A 76 0.53 -0.60 6.30
CA PRO A 76 -0.71 -0.88 5.58
C PRO A 76 -0.56 -1.04 4.06
N LEU A 77 0.49 -0.50 3.43
CA LEU A 77 0.79 -0.72 2.00
C LEU A 77 1.15 -2.17 1.67
N ARG A 78 1.36 -3.01 2.69
CA ARG A 78 1.45 -4.46 2.52
C ARG A 78 0.15 -5.05 1.97
N ASN A 79 -0.97 -4.32 2.02
CA ASN A 79 -2.21 -4.68 1.33
C ASN A 79 -1.98 -5.00 -0.16
N VAL A 80 -1.05 -4.33 -0.85
CA VAL A 80 -0.70 -4.63 -2.26
C VAL A 80 -0.27 -6.10 -2.41
N ALA A 81 0.61 -6.58 -1.52
CA ALA A 81 1.12 -7.95 -1.55
C ALA A 81 0.07 -8.98 -1.11
N LEU A 82 -0.86 -8.58 -0.24
CA LEU A 82 -1.95 -9.45 0.20
C LEU A 82 -3.03 -9.58 -0.89
N THR A 83 -3.34 -8.51 -1.61
CA THR A 83 -4.31 -8.51 -2.71
C THR A 83 -3.72 -9.14 -3.98
N TYR A 84 -2.44 -8.89 -4.28
CA TYR A 84 -1.75 -9.41 -5.47
C TYR A 84 -0.49 -10.22 -5.07
N PRO A 85 -0.66 -11.42 -4.49
CA PRO A 85 0.45 -12.20 -3.95
C PRO A 85 1.47 -12.64 -5.00
N GLY A 86 1.07 -12.73 -6.26
CA GLY A 86 1.98 -13.07 -7.37
C GLY A 86 3.05 -12.00 -7.63
N ALA A 87 2.71 -10.71 -7.44
CA ALA A 87 3.57 -9.60 -7.84
C ALA A 87 4.83 -9.45 -6.97
N LEU A 88 4.76 -9.90 -5.73
CA LEU A 88 5.86 -9.84 -4.75
C LEU A 88 6.20 -11.23 -4.24
N ARG A 89 5.85 -12.27 -5.02
CA ARG A 89 6.15 -13.65 -4.67
C ARG A 89 7.66 -13.85 -4.59
N GLY A 90 8.13 -14.32 -3.43
CA GLY A 90 9.54 -14.53 -3.17
C GLY A 90 10.32 -13.27 -2.80
N ALA A 91 9.71 -12.08 -2.83
CA ALA A 91 10.33 -10.88 -2.25
C ALA A 91 10.45 -11.02 -0.73
N ARG A 92 11.53 -10.50 -0.15
CA ARG A 92 11.78 -10.60 1.28
C ARG A 92 11.34 -9.32 1.98
N ASP A 93 10.20 -9.37 2.67
CA ASP A 93 9.79 -8.25 3.53
C ASP A 93 10.75 -8.13 4.72
N VAL A 94 11.52 -7.04 4.75
CA VAL A 94 12.58 -6.81 5.75
C VAL A 94 12.01 -6.48 7.12
N ALA A 95 10.86 -5.79 7.17
CA ALA A 95 10.24 -5.37 8.41
C ALA A 95 9.42 -6.48 9.06
N LEU A 96 8.93 -7.46 8.29
CA LEU A 96 8.04 -8.49 8.77
C LEU A 96 8.75 -9.54 9.66
N VAL A 97 8.15 -9.87 10.79
CA VAL A 97 8.61 -10.92 11.72
C VAL A 97 7.68 -12.13 11.67
N ALA A 98 6.38 -11.91 11.60
CA ALA A 98 5.37 -12.96 11.48
C ALA A 98 4.33 -12.55 10.43
N ARG A 99 3.93 -13.48 9.57
CA ARG A 99 2.93 -13.22 8.52
C ARG A 99 1.55 -12.98 9.12
N ALA A 100 0.65 -12.37 8.34
CA ALA A 100 -0.73 -12.10 8.75
C ALA A 100 -1.45 -13.34 9.30
N ALA A 101 -1.33 -14.47 8.61
CA ALA A 101 -1.91 -15.75 9.04
C ALA A 101 -1.29 -16.30 10.34
N GLU A 102 0.01 -16.09 10.55
CA GLU A 102 0.75 -16.58 11.72
C GLU A 102 0.49 -15.73 12.97
N SER A 103 0.33 -14.41 12.81
CA SER A 103 0.14 -13.49 13.94
C SER A 103 -1.31 -13.14 14.24
N GLY A 104 -2.26 -13.57 13.41
CA GLY A 104 -3.67 -13.19 13.53
C GLY A 104 -3.93 -11.69 13.33
N THR A 105 -3.03 -10.98 12.63
CA THR A 105 -3.16 -9.53 12.36
C THR A 105 -3.27 -9.28 10.86
N LEU A 106 -3.97 -8.21 10.47
CA LEU A 106 -4.26 -7.92 9.06
C LEU A 106 -3.00 -7.80 8.17
N TYR A 107 -1.92 -7.21 8.69
CA TYR A 107 -0.69 -6.94 7.94
C TYR A 107 0.52 -7.72 8.46
N GLY A 108 0.29 -8.73 9.31
CA GLY A 108 1.36 -9.38 10.05
C GLY A 108 1.95 -8.50 11.17
N ARG A 109 3.02 -8.98 11.79
CA ARG A 109 3.70 -8.27 12.87
C ARG A 109 5.09 -7.84 12.42
N GLU A 110 5.38 -6.56 12.57
CA GLU A 110 6.68 -6.00 12.22
C GLU A 110 7.70 -6.09 13.36
N ALA A 111 8.97 -6.01 12.99
CA ALA A 111 10.09 -5.89 13.90
C ALA A 111 10.02 -4.57 14.67
N GLY A 112 10.44 -4.60 15.93
CA GLY A 112 10.66 -3.37 16.70
C GLY A 112 11.79 -2.52 16.09
N VAL A 113 11.88 -1.26 16.51
CA VAL A 113 12.81 -0.26 15.97
C VAL A 113 14.26 -0.75 15.92
N ALA A 114 14.76 -1.36 17.00
CA ALA A 114 16.15 -1.81 17.08
C ALA A 114 16.44 -2.95 16.09
N GLU A 115 15.54 -3.92 15.98
CA GLU A 115 15.68 -5.03 15.05
C GLU A 115 15.53 -4.57 13.59
N LEU A 116 14.58 -3.67 13.31
CA LEU A 116 14.42 -3.06 12.00
C LEU A 116 15.72 -2.37 11.54
N ARG A 117 16.33 -1.55 12.40
CA ARG A 117 17.62 -0.90 12.12
C ARG A 117 18.72 -1.90 11.83
N ARG A 118 18.85 -2.95 12.67
CA ARG A 118 19.85 -4.02 12.43
C ARG A 118 19.65 -4.72 11.09
N ARG A 119 18.40 -5.01 10.71
CA ARG A 119 18.09 -5.65 9.44
C ARG A 119 18.41 -4.76 8.24
N LEU A 120 18.10 -3.47 8.32
CA LEU A 120 18.40 -2.50 7.27
C LEU A 120 19.90 -2.17 7.17
N ALA A 121 20.63 -2.20 8.28
CA ALA A 121 22.08 -1.99 8.31
C ALA A 121 22.86 -3.08 7.54
N ARG A 122 22.29 -4.28 7.41
CA ARG A 122 22.88 -5.41 6.64
C ARG A 122 22.57 -5.35 5.15
N LEU A 123 21.92 -4.29 4.68
CA LEU A 123 21.49 -4.14 3.30
C LEU A 123 22.23 -2.98 2.65
N ASP A 124 22.78 -3.25 1.47
CA ASP A 124 23.29 -2.23 0.56
C ASP A 124 22.19 -1.65 -0.33
N ARG A 125 21.07 -2.38 -0.50
CA ARG A 125 19.93 -1.93 -1.27
C ARG A 125 18.61 -2.47 -0.71
N VAL A 126 17.53 -1.72 -0.90
CA VAL A 126 16.18 -2.10 -0.52
C VAL A 126 15.16 -1.48 -1.46
N TRP A 127 14.21 -2.28 -1.94
CA TRP A 127 13.05 -1.78 -2.64
C TRP A 127 12.03 -1.27 -1.62
N VAL A 128 11.50 -0.08 -1.85
CA VAL A 128 10.49 0.52 -0.98
C VAL A 128 9.20 0.66 -1.76
N VAL A 129 8.14 0.04 -1.25
CA VAL A 129 6.76 0.31 -1.68
C VAL A 129 6.19 1.30 -0.67
N GLY A 130 6.12 2.57 -1.05
CA GLY A 130 5.89 3.63 -0.08
C GLY A 130 4.93 4.72 -0.53
N ASP A 131 4.25 5.32 0.44
CA ASP A 131 3.42 6.50 0.25
C ASP A 131 4.33 7.70 -0.06
N ARG A 132 4.04 8.39 -1.17
CA ARG A 132 4.86 9.49 -1.66
C ARG A 132 4.90 10.67 -0.70
N ARG A 133 3.82 10.95 0.02
CA ARG A 133 3.75 12.04 1.01
C ARG A 133 4.62 11.71 2.21
N VAL A 134 4.65 10.45 2.66
CA VAL A 134 5.56 9.99 3.71
C VAL A 134 7.02 10.10 3.27
N LEU A 135 7.35 9.53 2.12
CA LEU A 135 8.73 9.50 1.63
C LEU A 135 9.28 10.88 1.26
N ALA A 136 8.41 11.83 0.90
CA ALA A 136 8.74 13.23 0.65
C ALA A 136 8.71 14.12 1.91
N GLY A 137 8.42 13.55 3.09
CA GLY A 137 8.37 14.29 4.35
C GLY A 137 7.19 15.25 4.49
N ARG A 138 6.18 15.13 3.62
CA ARG A 138 4.94 15.92 3.66
C ARG A 138 3.93 15.38 4.68
N TRP A 139 4.12 14.16 5.15
CA TRP A 139 3.32 13.56 6.20
C TRP A 139 4.19 12.69 7.11
N ALA A 140 4.05 12.84 8.43
CA ALA A 140 4.84 12.13 9.42
C ALA A 140 4.03 10.98 10.05
N PRO A 141 4.50 9.73 9.97
CA PRO A 141 3.84 8.62 10.64
C PRO A 141 3.84 8.75 12.17
N ARG A 142 2.72 8.39 12.81
CA ARG A 142 2.58 8.41 14.27
C ARG A 142 3.30 7.25 14.98
N ALA A 143 3.40 6.09 14.33
CA ALA A 143 4.01 4.91 14.93
C ALA A 143 5.54 5.05 14.97
N PRO A 144 6.22 4.74 16.11
CA PRO A 144 7.67 4.82 16.21
C PRO A 144 8.43 4.00 15.17
N VAL A 145 7.94 2.79 14.86
CA VAL A 145 8.54 1.92 13.84
C VAL A 145 8.48 2.54 12.45
N GLU A 146 7.37 3.20 12.10
CA GLU A 146 7.22 3.86 10.81
C GLU A 146 8.13 5.07 10.67
N ARG A 147 8.27 5.88 11.74
CA ARG A 147 9.27 6.94 11.77
C ARG A 147 10.69 6.39 11.61
N ALA A 148 10.99 5.25 12.24
CA ALA A 148 12.30 4.63 12.12
C ALA A 148 12.59 4.15 10.69
N LYS A 149 11.61 3.57 9.98
CA LYS A 149 11.77 3.21 8.55
C LYS A 149 12.16 4.43 7.72
N VAL A 150 11.40 5.52 7.84
CA VAL A 150 11.64 6.74 7.07
C VAL A 150 12.98 7.39 7.45
N ALA A 151 13.29 7.45 8.74
CA ALA A 151 14.54 8.00 9.23
C ALA A 151 15.76 7.24 8.68
N VAL A 152 15.75 5.91 8.72
CA VAL A 152 16.84 5.09 8.16
C VAL A 152 16.95 5.30 6.66
N LEU A 153 15.83 5.32 5.93
CA LEU A 153 15.86 5.56 4.48
C LEU A 153 16.47 6.92 4.12
N TRP A 154 16.16 7.98 4.86
CA TRP A 154 16.73 9.31 4.61
C TRP A 154 18.17 9.48 5.07
N GLN A 155 18.57 8.80 6.15
CA GLN A 155 19.92 8.94 6.73
C GLN A 155 20.95 8.06 6.02
N GLU A 156 20.55 6.87 5.58
CA GLU A 156 21.50 5.83 5.19
C GLU A 156 21.41 5.43 3.71
N PHE A 157 20.33 5.81 3.02
CA PHE A 157 20.09 5.40 1.65
C PHE A 157 19.82 6.59 0.72
N ALA A 158 20.22 6.43 -0.54
CA ALA A 158 19.86 7.32 -1.63
C ALA A 158 18.86 6.63 -2.57
N GLY A 159 17.76 7.31 -2.90
CA GLY A 159 16.84 6.84 -3.93
C GLY A 159 17.49 6.88 -5.32
N ARG A 160 17.31 5.83 -6.13
CA ARG A 160 17.88 5.74 -7.48
C ARG A 160 16.83 5.54 -8.57
N GLU A 161 16.11 4.44 -8.50
CA GLU A 161 15.13 4.07 -9.52
C GLU A 161 13.73 4.23 -8.95
N GLU A 162 12.86 4.96 -9.65
CA GLU A 162 11.51 5.22 -9.17
C GLU A 162 10.47 4.85 -10.23
N ALA A 163 9.57 3.93 -9.86
CA ALA A 163 8.35 3.65 -10.60
C ALA A 163 7.15 4.27 -9.86
N VAL A 164 6.71 5.44 -10.32
CA VAL A 164 5.62 6.20 -9.69
C VAL A 164 4.26 5.82 -10.29
N ARG A 165 3.28 5.52 -9.42
CA ARG A 165 1.87 5.36 -9.79
C ARG A 165 0.95 5.96 -8.71
N GLY A 166 0.42 7.15 -8.98
CA GLY A 166 -0.50 7.84 -8.07
C GLY A 166 0.18 8.30 -6.77
N GLY A 167 -0.46 8.01 -5.63
CA GLY A 167 0.04 8.34 -4.29
C GLY A 167 1.14 7.41 -3.75
N VAL A 168 1.38 6.27 -4.40
CA VAL A 168 2.35 5.25 -3.97
C VAL A 168 3.47 5.13 -5.00
N THR A 169 4.68 4.88 -4.52
CA THR A 169 5.87 4.69 -5.35
C THR A 169 6.54 3.37 -5.03
N VAL A 170 7.09 2.72 -6.06
CA VAL A 170 8.01 1.60 -5.92
C VAL A 170 9.39 2.13 -6.27
N ARG A 171 10.24 2.29 -5.26
CA ARG A 171 11.54 2.97 -5.40
C ARG A 171 12.69 2.13 -4.86
N LEU A 172 13.78 2.03 -5.61
CA LEU A 172 15.03 1.44 -5.16
C LEU A 172 15.82 2.46 -4.33
N TYR A 173 16.20 2.05 -3.14
CA TYR A 173 17.10 2.78 -2.26
C TYR A 173 18.42 2.02 -2.15
N VAL A 174 19.53 2.71 -2.38
CA VAL A 174 20.88 2.13 -2.29
C VAL A 174 21.72 2.90 -1.28
N ARG A 175 22.51 2.18 -0.49
CA ARG A 175 23.47 2.78 0.43
C ARG A 175 24.57 3.45 -0.41
N PRO A 176 24.85 4.75 -0.21
CA PRO A 176 25.98 5.39 -0.86
C PRO A 176 27.26 4.68 -0.44
N VAL A 177 28.08 4.23 -1.40
CA VAL A 177 29.44 3.81 -1.09
C VAL A 177 30.17 5.07 -0.65
N SER A 178 30.52 5.17 0.63
CA SER A 178 31.41 6.22 1.10
C SER A 178 32.66 6.15 0.24
N ALA A 179 33.00 7.22 -0.49
CA ALA A 179 34.25 7.27 -1.22
C ALA A 179 35.37 6.94 -0.22
N ARG A 180 36.09 5.83 -0.42
CA ARG A 180 37.32 5.57 0.33
C ARG A 180 38.20 6.82 0.18
N PRO A 181 38.84 7.33 1.25
CA PRO A 181 39.85 8.36 1.09
C PRO A 181 40.85 7.90 0.03
N ARG A 182 41.07 8.72 -1.01
CA ARG A 182 42.14 8.48 -1.98
C ARG A 182 43.43 8.40 -1.16
N PRO A 183 44.26 7.34 -1.26
CA PRO A 183 45.54 7.32 -0.59
C PRO A 183 46.29 8.60 -0.98
N PRO A 184 46.97 9.28 -0.04
CA PRO A 184 47.74 10.48 -0.36
C PRO A 184 48.65 10.15 -1.55
N SER A 185 48.65 11.02 -2.55
CA SER A 185 49.57 10.93 -3.68
C SER A 185 50.98 10.73 -3.13
N ALA A 186 51.66 9.67 -3.57
CA ALA A 186 53.01 9.38 -3.14
C ALA A 186 53.87 10.66 -3.31
N PRO A 187 54.71 11.00 -2.31
CA PRO A 187 55.58 12.16 -2.44
C PRO A 187 56.42 12.05 -3.71
N PRO A 188 56.70 13.16 -4.41
CA PRO A 188 57.53 13.14 -5.61
C PRO A 188 58.85 12.45 -5.27
N ARG A 189 59.25 11.46 -6.08
CA ARG A 189 60.54 10.79 -5.93
C ARG A 189 61.63 11.84 -6.08
N PRO A 190 62.65 11.86 -5.20
CA PRO A 190 63.77 12.78 -5.35
C PRO A 190 64.45 12.48 -6.68
N GLU A 191 64.65 13.53 -7.49
CA GLU A 191 65.46 13.45 -8.70
C GLU A 191 66.88 13.06 -8.29
N ARG A 192 67.36 11.96 -8.88
CA ARG A 192 68.75 11.55 -8.75
C ARG A 192 69.56 12.47 -9.67
N TRP A 193 70.37 13.33 -9.08
CA TRP A 193 71.51 13.97 -9.76
C TRP A 193 72.55 12.93 -10.16
#